data_AF-A0AAE9CZ13-F1
#
_entry.id   AF-A0AAE9CZ13-F1
#
_cell.length_a   1.000
_cell.length_b   1.000
_cell.length_c   1.000
_cell.angle_alpha   90.00
_cell.angle_beta   90.00
_cell.angle_gamma   90.00
#
_symmetry.space_group_name_H-M   'P 1'
#
loop_
_entity.id
_entity.type
_entity.pdbx_description
1 polymer ?
#
loop_
_entity_poly.entity_id
_entity_poly.type
_entity_poly.pdbx_seq_one_letter_code
_entity_poly.pdbx_strand_id
1 'polypeptide(L)'
;MSQNSVLNPDRELLVIGIIYTVLSAIVFPVYVLIIHALHSRHDLRENISYKLINLLNYCDVSQAFCHLLTGIFLIFPVFISKVDFFVRIVGCTANTLWLATFAIMTILSSTRIGIAFFKIKHNKWSPWMIISLVIGAVYIFLVWAIGCITQNFMLTGPNWSYDMTVKFAETFANLELVLCFPTLMLSFCSYILIIYSVYKKRRVSPTLSSSLRIEIGILIQATILTTYMAILITFWHNAESWFKMTNFTLASFNCAWILFSHLNSFLLIATNQGVRNQILKSFCKSERSSILAPLPHVSS
;
A
#
# COMPACT_ATOMS: atom_id res chain seq x y z
N MET A 1 21.16 -37.64 -10.55
CA MET A 1 19.79 -37.71 -11.10
C MET A 1 19.39 -36.30 -11.50
N SER A 2 19.23 -36.05 -12.80
CA SER A 2 19.25 -34.73 -13.46
C SER A 2 18.10 -33.80 -13.04
N GLN A 3 18.37 -32.77 -12.23
CA GLN A 3 17.49 -31.61 -12.06
C GLN A 3 17.84 -30.55 -13.12
N ASN A 4 17.33 -30.74 -14.35
CA ASN A 4 17.53 -29.82 -15.48
C ASN A 4 16.29 -28.92 -15.76
N SER A 5 15.41 -28.76 -14.78
CA SER A 5 14.30 -27.81 -14.88
C SER A 5 14.68 -26.52 -14.18
N VAL A 6 14.89 -25.44 -14.95
CA VAL A 6 15.07 -24.08 -14.42
C VAL A 6 13.79 -23.62 -13.68
N LEU A 7 12.63 -24.13 -14.10
CA LEU A 7 11.33 -23.86 -13.51
C LEU A 7 11.07 -24.74 -12.28
N ASN A 8 10.23 -24.24 -11.37
CA ASN A 8 9.82 -24.98 -10.19
C ASN A 8 9.16 -26.32 -10.57
N PRO A 9 9.68 -27.46 -10.08
CA PRO A 9 9.08 -28.76 -10.36
C PRO A 9 7.72 -28.94 -9.68
N ASP A 10 7.43 -28.19 -8.62
CA ASP A 10 6.11 -28.14 -8.00
C ASP A 10 5.17 -27.28 -8.85
N ARG A 11 4.20 -27.93 -9.49
CA ARG A 11 3.22 -27.27 -10.36
C ARG A 11 2.34 -26.27 -9.59
N GLU A 12 2.04 -26.53 -8.32
CA GLU A 12 1.21 -25.64 -7.50
C GLU A 12 1.95 -24.32 -7.26
N LEU A 13 3.20 -24.40 -6.79
CA LEU A 13 4.04 -23.23 -6.54
C LEU A 13 4.37 -22.46 -7.83
N LEU A 14 4.57 -23.17 -8.95
CA LEU A 14 4.78 -22.55 -10.25
C LEU A 14 3.58 -21.69 -10.67
N VAL A 15 2.35 -22.23 -10.56
CA VAL A 15 1.12 -21.51 -10.90
C VAL A 15 0.91 -20.32 -9.96
N ILE A 16 1.12 -20.50 -8.66
CA ILE A 16 1.04 -19.41 -7.68
C ILE A 16 2.05 -18.30 -8.01
N GLY A 17 3.28 -18.66 -8.37
CA GLY A 17 4.31 -17.71 -8.76
C GLY A 17 3.94 -16.90 -10.00
N ILE A 18 3.32 -17.53 -11.02
CA ILE A 18 2.79 -16.84 -12.21
C ILE A 18 1.70 -15.86 -11.80
N ILE A 19 0.74 -16.30 -10.95
CA ILE A 19 -0.35 -15.45 -10.46
C ILE A 19 0.22 -14.22 -9.73
N TYR A 20 1.18 -14.40 -8.82
CA TYR A 20 1.79 -13.31 -8.07
C TYR A 20 2.50 -12.31 -8.98
N THR A 21 3.23 -12.82 -9.97
CA THR A 21 3.94 -12.00 -10.95
C THR A 21 2.96 -11.15 -11.75
N VAL A 22 1.90 -11.76 -12.30
CA VAL A 22 0.90 -11.06 -13.11
C VAL A 22 0.11 -10.04 -12.29
N LEU A 23 -0.40 -10.45 -11.12
CA LEU A 23 -1.14 -9.55 -10.24
C LEU A 23 -0.30 -8.34 -9.84
N SER A 24 0.95 -8.56 -9.43
CA SER A 24 1.84 -7.45 -9.02
C SER A 24 2.22 -6.55 -10.20
N ALA A 25 2.41 -7.11 -11.40
CA ALA A 25 2.78 -6.33 -12.58
C ALA A 25 1.68 -5.35 -13.04
N ILE A 26 0.41 -5.73 -12.93
CA ILE A 26 -0.74 -4.91 -13.34
C ILE A 26 -0.84 -3.62 -12.52
N VAL A 27 -0.33 -3.62 -11.30
CA VAL A 27 -0.39 -2.49 -10.36
C VAL A 27 0.45 -1.30 -10.84
N PHE A 28 1.61 -1.55 -11.44
CA PHE A 28 2.56 -0.48 -11.83
C PHE A 28 1.95 0.61 -12.73
N PRO A 29 1.32 0.31 -13.87
CA PRO A 29 0.77 1.36 -14.74
C PRO A 29 -0.30 2.19 -14.01
N VAL A 30 -1.10 1.58 -13.14
CA VAL A 30 -2.15 2.28 -12.38
C VAL A 30 -1.53 3.29 -11.41
N TYR A 31 -0.50 2.89 -10.65
CA TYR A 31 0.16 3.80 -9.71
C TYR A 31 0.97 4.89 -10.40
N VAL A 32 1.58 4.62 -11.56
CA VAL A 32 2.24 5.66 -12.36
C VAL A 32 1.24 6.77 -12.73
N LEU A 33 0.03 6.41 -13.17
CA LEU A 33 -1.02 7.38 -13.47
C LEU A 33 -1.48 8.16 -12.24
N ILE A 34 -1.66 7.49 -11.11
CA ILE A 34 -2.07 8.12 -9.84
C ILE A 34 -1.00 9.11 -9.36
N ILE A 35 0.26 8.69 -9.29
CA ILE A 35 1.37 9.53 -8.81
C ILE A 35 1.54 10.73 -9.75
N HIS A 36 1.45 10.52 -11.07
CA HIS A 36 1.47 11.61 -12.04
C HIS A 36 0.31 12.60 -11.83
N ALA A 37 -0.91 12.11 -11.61
CA ALA A 37 -2.09 12.94 -11.39
C ALA A 37 -1.97 13.79 -10.10
N LEU A 38 -1.42 13.23 -9.03
CA LEU A 38 -1.20 13.94 -7.76
C LEU A 38 -0.13 15.04 -7.88
N HIS A 39 0.92 14.82 -8.68
CA HIS A 39 1.97 15.82 -8.89
C HIS A 39 1.59 16.93 -9.88
N SER A 40 0.74 16.61 -10.87
CA SER A 40 0.37 17.52 -11.95
C SER A 40 -0.58 18.63 -11.52
N ARG A 41 -1.32 18.45 -10.43
CA ARG A 41 -2.23 19.46 -9.88
C ARG A 41 -1.64 20.17 -8.67
N HIS A 42 -1.46 21.49 -8.79
CA HIS A 42 -0.93 22.33 -7.73
C HIS A 42 -1.73 22.21 -6.42
N ASP A 43 -3.06 22.25 -6.50
CA ASP A 43 -3.97 22.17 -5.36
C ASP A 43 -3.92 20.82 -4.62
N LEU A 44 -3.69 19.73 -5.36
CA LEU A 44 -3.48 18.41 -4.76
C LEU A 44 -2.08 18.32 -4.14
N ARG A 45 -1.06 18.76 -4.87
CA ARG A 45 0.35 18.70 -4.47
C ARG A 45 0.64 19.48 -3.19
N GLU A 46 -0.02 20.62 -2.97
CA GLU A 46 0.20 21.43 -1.77
C GLU A 46 -0.46 20.87 -0.51
N ASN A 47 -1.55 20.11 -0.66
CA ASN A 47 -2.32 19.61 0.46
C ASN A 47 -1.61 18.41 1.13
N ILE A 48 -1.43 18.50 2.44
CA ILE A 48 -0.67 17.53 3.25
C ILE A 48 -1.28 16.13 3.18
N SER A 49 -2.62 16.03 3.15
CA SER A 49 -3.29 14.73 3.08
C SER A 49 -2.92 14.01 1.78
N TYR A 50 -2.81 14.73 0.67
CA TYR A 50 -2.37 14.17 -0.61
C TYR A 50 -0.88 13.87 -0.64
N LYS A 51 -0.03 14.65 0.04
CA LYS A 51 1.40 14.31 0.21
C LYS A 51 1.57 12.99 0.96
N LEU A 52 0.81 12.79 2.04
CA LEU A 52 0.80 11.54 2.82
C LEU A 52 0.22 10.37 2.01
N ILE A 53 -0.86 10.58 1.26
CA ILE A 53 -1.40 9.57 0.32
C ILE A 53 -0.36 9.23 -0.75
N ASN A 54 0.40 10.20 -1.24
CA ASN A 54 1.44 9.94 -2.22
C ASN A 54 2.62 9.13 -1.62
N LEU A 55 2.97 9.37 -0.35
CA LEU A 55 3.93 8.53 0.37
C LEU A 55 3.42 7.08 0.52
N LEU A 56 2.14 6.91 0.87
CA LEU A 56 1.48 5.60 0.91
C LEU A 56 1.54 4.89 -0.45
N ASN A 57 1.28 5.62 -1.55
CA ASN A 57 1.37 5.08 -2.90
C ASN A 57 2.79 4.60 -3.25
N TYR A 58 3.84 5.28 -2.80
CA TYR A 58 5.21 4.81 -2.98
C TYR A 58 5.49 3.53 -2.19
N CYS A 59 4.96 3.41 -0.96
CA CYS A 59 5.02 2.16 -0.21
C CYS A 59 4.33 1.02 -0.95
N ASP A 60 3.13 1.24 -1.47
CA ASP A 60 2.36 0.22 -2.20
C ASP A 60 3.04 -0.24 -3.50
N VAL A 61 3.62 0.70 -4.27
CA VAL A 61 4.41 0.35 -5.47
C VAL A 61 5.66 -0.45 -5.11
N SER A 62 6.34 -0.07 -4.02
CA SER A 62 7.54 -0.77 -3.57
C SER A 62 7.19 -2.18 -3.04
N GLN A 63 6.05 -2.34 -2.37
CA GLN A 63 5.52 -3.65 -1.97
C GLN A 63 5.16 -4.50 -3.19
N ALA A 64 4.46 -3.93 -4.18
CA ALA A 64 4.14 -4.62 -5.42
C ALA A 64 5.41 -5.10 -6.15
N PHE A 65 6.49 -4.32 -6.12
CA PHE A 65 7.79 -4.77 -6.63
C PHE A 65 8.37 -5.95 -5.86
N CYS A 66 8.29 -5.94 -4.53
CA CYS A 66 8.73 -7.09 -3.73
C CYS A 66 7.86 -8.34 -3.99
N HIS A 67 6.56 -8.18 -4.20
CA HIS A 67 5.66 -9.29 -4.55
C HIS A 67 5.86 -9.80 -5.99
N LEU A 68 6.23 -8.93 -6.93
CA LEU A 68 6.69 -9.33 -8.26
C LEU A 68 7.91 -10.24 -8.16
N LEU A 69 8.91 -9.83 -7.35
CA LEU A 69 10.09 -10.65 -7.07
C LEU A 69 9.71 -11.96 -6.36
N THR A 70 8.75 -11.92 -5.42
CA THR A 70 8.23 -13.14 -4.76
C THR A 70 7.69 -14.13 -5.79
N GLY A 71 6.90 -13.66 -6.75
CA GLY A 71 6.40 -14.50 -7.85
C GLY A 71 7.53 -15.13 -8.67
N ILE A 72 8.57 -14.35 -8.99
CA ILE A 72 9.77 -14.83 -9.68
C ILE A 72 10.52 -15.89 -8.84
N PHE A 73 10.65 -15.70 -7.53
CA PHE A 73 11.29 -16.67 -6.64
C PHE A 73 10.55 -18.01 -6.59
N LEU A 74 9.21 -17.97 -6.65
CA LEU A 74 8.37 -19.17 -6.71
C LEU A 74 8.46 -19.88 -8.06
N ILE A 75 8.57 -19.15 -9.17
CA ILE A 75 8.77 -19.72 -10.52
C ILE A 75 10.17 -20.34 -10.65
N PHE A 76 11.18 -19.68 -10.09
CA PHE A 76 12.60 -20.04 -10.21
C PHE A 76 13.19 -20.33 -8.82
N PRO A 77 13.09 -21.57 -8.29
CA PRO A 77 13.56 -21.91 -6.94
C PRO A 77 15.08 -21.82 -6.77
N VAL A 78 15.82 -21.60 -7.87
CA VAL A 78 17.26 -21.30 -7.82
C VAL A 78 17.57 -20.09 -6.94
N PHE A 79 16.69 -19.08 -6.89
CA PHE A 79 16.88 -17.91 -6.04
C PHE A 79 16.83 -18.26 -4.56
N ILE A 80 15.86 -19.10 -4.17
CA ILE A 80 15.69 -19.58 -2.79
C ILE A 80 16.87 -20.45 -2.38
N SER A 81 17.38 -21.31 -3.27
CA SER A 81 18.46 -22.25 -2.93
C SER A 81 19.88 -21.69 -3.03
N LYS A 82 20.13 -20.70 -3.90
CA LYS A 82 21.47 -20.16 -4.18
C LYS A 82 21.67 -18.73 -3.67
N VAL A 83 20.60 -17.97 -3.49
CA VAL A 83 20.64 -16.54 -3.13
C VAL A 83 19.63 -16.22 -2.02
N ASP A 84 19.44 -17.14 -1.06
CA ASP A 84 18.45 -17.02 0.02
C ASP A 84 18.57 -15.70 0.78
N PHE A 85 19.81 -15.25 1.05
CA PHE A 85 20.07 -13.97 1.72
C PHE A 85 19.38 -12.78 1.04
N PHE A 86 19.38 -12.74 -0.29
CA PHE A 86 18.67 -11.71 -1.05
C PHE A 86 17.15 -11.89 -0.98
N VAL A 87 16.66 -13.13 -1.08
CA VAL A 87 15.23 -13.46 -0.98
C VAL A 87 14.68 -12.98 0.37
N ARG A 88 15.39 -13.24 1.46
CA ARG A 88 15.02 -12.78 2.81
C ARG A 88 15.04 -11.26 2.95
N ILE A 89 16.00 -10.55 2.34
CA ILE A 89 16.00 -9.07 2.28
C ILE A 89 14.75 -8.55 1.58
N VAL A 90 14.34 -9.17 0.47
CA VAL A 90 13.12 -8.79 -0.25
C VAL A 90 11.89 -8.98 0.62
N GLY A 91 11.77 -10.12 1.32
CA GLY A 91 10.69 -10.38 2.26
C GLY A 91 10.65 -9.37 3.42
N CYS A 92 11.81 -9.09 4.03
CA CYS A 92 11.94 -8.09 5.08
C CYS A 92 11.55 -6.69 4.59
N THR A 93 11.95 -6.34 3.37
CA THR A 93 11.59 -5.06 2.74
C THR A 93 10.08 -4.97 2.49
N ALA A 94 9.46 -6.02 1.95
CA ALA A 94 8.00 -6.08 1.77
C ALA A 94 7.27 -5.87 3.09
N ASN A 95 7.66 -6.60 4.13
CA ASN A 95 7.04 -6.50 5.45
C ASN A 95 7.25 -5.10 6.07
N THR A 96 8.45 -4.56 5.98
CA THR A 96 8.73 -3.24 6.56
C THR A 96 7.97 -2.12 5.86
N LEU A 97 7.78 -2.23 4.54
CA LEU A 97 6.91 -1.31 3.79
C LEU A 97 5.44 -1.43 4.21
N TRP A 98 4.98 -2.64 4.56
CA TRP A 98 3.66 -2.86 5.15
C TRP A 98 3.52 -2.21 6.52
N LEU A 99 4.52 -2.33 7.40
CA LEU A 99 4.55 -1.59 8.67
C LEU A 99 4.56 -0.07 8.45
N ALA A 100 5.29 0.42 7.46
CA ALA A 100 5.36 1.85 7.14
C ALA A 100 3.98 2.41 6.76
N THR A 101 3.16 1.62 6.07
CA THR A 101 1.79 1.96 5.74
C THR A 101 0.95 2.27 7.00
N PHE A 102 1.07 1.49 8.08
CA PHE A 102 0.38 1.80 9.35
C PHE A 102 0.83 3.12 9.96
N ALA A 103 2.14 3.39 9.99
CA ALA A 103 2.66 4.65 10.50
C ALA A 103 2.12 5.85 9.71
N ILE A 104 2.10 5.76 8.38
CA ILE A 104 1.58 6.82 7.50
C ILE A 104 0.08 7.02 7.70
N MET A 105 -0.70 5.94 7.81
CA MET A 105 -2.14 6.00 8.05
C MET A 105 -2.49 6.63 9.40
N THR A 106 -1.73 6.32 10.45
CA THR A 106 -1.85 6.96 11.77
C THR A 106 -1.65 8.47 11.66
N ILE A 107 -0.60 8.92 10.98
CA ILE A 107 -0.32 10.36 10.80
C ILE A 107 -1.40 11.02 9.93
N LEU A 108 -1.89 10.33 8.91
CA LEU A 108 -2.96 10.80 8.03
C LEU A 108 -4.28 10.96 8.80
N SER A 109 -4.65 10.00 9.65
CA SER A 109 -5.86 10.05 10.45
C SER A 109 -5.79 11.17 11.50
N SER A 110 -4.68 11.31 12.22
CA SER A 110 -4.44 12.43 13.14
C SER A 110 -4.45 13.78 12.43
N THR A 111 -3.86 13.87 11.22
CA THR A 111 -3.84 15.11 10.44
C THR A 111 -5.25 15.56 10.07
N ARG A 112 -6.11 14.62 9.69
CA ARG A 112 -7.52 14.93 9.36
C ARG A 112 -8.30 15.41 10.58
N ILE A 113 -8.11 14.81 11.75
CA ILE A 113 -8.70 15.30 13.01
C ILE A 113 -8.19 16.72 13.31
N GLY A 114 -6.88 16.93 13.16
CA GLY A 114 -6.21 18.22 13.28
C GLY A 114 -6.86 19.33 12.45
N ILE A 115 -7.09 19.05 11.17
CA ILE A 115 -7.72 19.99 10.24
C ILE A 115 -9.20 20.20 10.60
N ALA A 116 -9.92 19.13 10.95
CA ALA A 116 -11.36 19.18 11.19
C ALA A 116 -11.77 19.88 12.49
N PHE A 117 -11.00 19.70 13.57
CA PHE A 117 -11.34 20.21 14.92
C PHE A 117 -10.47 21.37 15.37
N PHE A 118 -9.19 21.37 15.02
CA PHE A 118 -8.22 22.36 15.49
C PHE A 118 -7.93 23.45 14.45
N LYS A 119 -8.66 23.47 13.32
CA LYS A 119 -8.53 24.46 12.23
C LYS A 119 -7.09 24.59 11.70
N ILE A 120 -6.32 23.50 11.73
CA ILE A 120 -4.97 23.46 11.14
C ILE A 120 -5.09 23.71 9.63
N LYS A 121 -4.16 24.50 9.07
CA LYS A 121 -4.12 24.76 7.62
C LYS A 121 -3.76 23.46 6.87
N HIS A 122 -4.59 23.09 5.90
CA HIS A 122 -4.42 21.85 5.11
C HIS A 122 -3.18 21.83 4.20
N ASN A 123 -2.53 22.99 3.99
CA ASN A 123 -1.37 23.16 3.11
C ASN A 123 -0.04 23.42 3.87
N LYS A 124 -0.06 23.55 5.20
CA LYS A 124 1.13 23.84 6.01
C LYS A 124 1.42 22.74 7.02
N TRP A 125 2.59 22.12 6.91
CA TRP A 125 3.06 21.12 7.88
C TRP A 125 3.09 21.71 9.29
N SER A 126 2.42 21.04 10.22
CA SER A 126 2.53 21.36 11.64
C SER A 126 3.78 20.69 12.22
N PRO A 127 4.47 21.29 13.20
CA PRO A 127 5.68 20.70 13.79
C PRO A 127 5.47 19.26 14.28
N TRP A 128 4.32 18.98 14.91
CA TRP A 128 3.99 17.64 15.37
C TRP A 128 3.92 16.62 14.23
N MET A 129 3.41 16.98 13.05
CA MET A 129 3.30 16.08 11.90
C MET A 129 4.69 15.66 11.40
N ILE A 130 5.61 16.64 11.34
CA ILE A 130 6.99 16.41 10.91
C ILE A 130 7.71 15.52 11.92
N ILE A 131 7.58 15.83 13.22
CA ILE A 131 8.19 15.03 14.29
C ILE A 131 7.66 13.60 14.24
N SER A 132 6.35 13.38 14.10
CA SER A 132 5.76 12.05 13.97
C SER A 132 6.26 11.31 12.72
N LEU A 133 6.41 11.99 11.59
CA LEU A 133 6.97 11.38 10.37
C LEU A 133 8.43 10.97 10.55
N VAL A 134 9.24 11.80 11.19
CA VAL A 134 10.66 11.49 11.45
C VAL A 134 10.78 10.31 12.40
N ILE A 135 10.03 10.30 13.51
CA ILE A 135 10.02 9.19 14.46
C ILE A 135 9.57 7.90 13.76
N GLY A 136 8.49 7.97 12.99
CA GLY A 136 7.99 6.82 12.21
C GLY A 136 9.03 6.33 11.21
N ALA A 137 9.67 7.23 10.45
CA ALA A 137 10.70 6.87 9.48
C ALA A 137 11.93 6.23 10.14
N VAL A 138 12.39 6.76 11.27
CA VAL A 138 13.50 6.18 12.04
C VAL A 138 13.14 4.79 12.54
N TYR A 139 11.93 4.61 13.09
CA TYR A 139 11.46 3.31 13.55
C TYR A 139 11.42 2.28 12.41
N ILE A 140 10.79 2.63 11.28
CA ILE A 140 10.72 1.76 10.10
C ILE A 140 12.10 1.43 9.55
N PHE A 141 13.00 2.41 9.48
CA PHE A 141 14.37 2.19 9.04
C PHE A 141 15.15 1.25 9.96
N LEU A 142 14.99 1.39 11.28
CA LEU A 142 15.62 0.49 12.25
C LEU A 142 15.10 -0.94 12.13
N VAL A 143 13.78 -1.12 12.01
CA VAL A 143 13.16 -2.44 11.80
C VAL A 143 13.69 -3.08 10.50
N TRP A 144 13.75 -2.31 9.42
CA TRP A 144 14.28 -2.77 8.13
C TRP A 144 15.76 -3.16 8.23
N ALA A 145 16.60 -2.27 8.78
CA ALA A 145 18.04 -2.48 8.85
C ALA A 145 18.38 -3.68 9.73
N ILE A 146 17.77 -3.78 10.91
CA ILE A 146 17.99 -4.93 11.82
C ILE A 146 17.44 -6.20 11.19
N GLY A 147 16.25 -6.18 10.60
CA GLY A 147 15.67 -7.36 9.92
C GLY A 147 16.52 -7.85 8.74
N CYS A 148 17.11 -6.94 7.96
CA CYS A 148 18.05 -7.28 6.90
C CYS A 148 19.37 -7.85 7.45
N ILE A 149 19.85 -7.41 8.62
CA ILE A 149 21.08 -7.96 9.22
C ILE A 149 20.81 -9.34 9.85
N THR A 150 19.69 -9.47 10.56
CA THR A 150 19.36 -10.70 11.28
C THR A 150 18.76 -11.77 10.37
N GLN A 151 18.22 -11.39 9.21
CA GLN A 151 17.57 -12.32 8.26
C GLN A 151 16.32 -12.97 8.85
N ASN A 152 15.51 -12.17 9.53
CA ASN A 152 14.34 -12.58 10.32
C ASN A 152 13.11 -13.02 9.51
N PHE A 153 13.12 -12.88 8.18
CA PHE A 153 11.99 -13.21 7.32
C PHE A 153 12.40 -14.30 6.34
N MET A 154 11.53 -15.28 6.10
CA MET A 154 11.76 -16.35 5.14
C MET A 154 10.53 -16.60 4.27
N LEU A 155 10.76 -17.13 3.06
CA LEU A 155 9.70 -17.57 2.16
C LEU A 155 9.40 -19.05 2.42
N THR A 156 8.31 -19.32 3.15
CA THR A 156 7.87 -20.68 3.49
C THR A 156 6.74 -21.09 2.55
N GLY A 157 7.06 -21.91 1.56
CA GLY A 157 6.13 -22.23 0.47
C GLY A 157 5.76 -20.95 -0.29
N PRO A 158 4.46 -20.65 -0.52
CA PRO A 158 4.05 -19.40 -1.16
C PRO A 158 3.89 -18.23 -0.18
N ASN A 159 4.18 -18.41 1.12
CA ASN A 159 3.93 -17.40 2.15
C ASN A 159 5.20 -16.80 2.76
N TRP A 160 5.13 -15.53 3.13
CA TRP A 160 6.18 -14.89 3.91
C TRP A 160 5.93 -15.04 5.41
N SER A 161 6.95 -15.43 6.17
CA SER A 161 6.83 -15.65 7.61
C SER A 161 8.09 -15.23 8.35
N TYR A 162 7.93 -14.85 9.62
CA TYR A 162 9.05 -14.66 10.53
C TYR A 162 9.75 -16.00 10.79
N ASP A 163 11.07 -15.99 10.70
CA ASP A 163 11.93 -17.09 11.12
C ASP A 163 12.13 -17.04 12.64
N MET A 164 11.24 -17.71 13.38
CA MET A 164 11.25 -17.70 14.85
C MET A 164 12.50 -18.34 15.46
N THR A 165 13.37 -18.97 14.67
CA THR A 165 14.66 -19.50 15.15
C THR A 165 15.72 -18.42 15.33
N VAL A 166 15.49 -17.24 14.75
CA VAL A 166 16.47 -16.15 14.68
C VAL A 166 16.17 -15.07 15.72
N LYS A 167 17.24 -14.46 16.25
CA LYS A 167 17.15 -13.38 17.23
C LYS A 167 16.28 -12.23 16.72
N PHE A 168 15.47 -11.66 17.62
CA PHE A 168 14.55 -10.55 17.39
C PHE A 168 13.35 -10.83 16.48
N ALA A 169 13.22 -12.00 15.85
CA ALA A 169 12.07 -12.33 15.00
C ALA A 169 10.75 -12.24 15.78
N GLU A 170 10.69 -12.88 16.95
CA GLU A 170 9.52 -12.80 17.84
C GLU A 170 9.25 -11.36 18.32
N THR A 171 10.31 -10.62 18.66
CA THR A 171 10.18 -9.22 19.07
C THR A 171 9.57 -8.36 17.96
N PHE A 172 10.00 -8.54 16.71
CA PHE A 172 9.44 -7.81 15.57
C PHE A 172 8.00 -8.21 15.25
N ALA A 173 7.67 -9.50 15.32
CA ALA A 173 6.29 -9.96 15.18
C ALA A 173 5.36 -9.33 16.23
N ASN A 174 5.80 -9.28 17.49
CA ASN A 174 5.04 -8.64 18.56
C ASN A 174 4.94 -7.13 18.40
N LEU A 175 6.03 -6.45 17.98
CA LEU A 175 6.02 -5.02 17.71
C LEU A 175 5.08 -4.66 16.55
N GLU A 176 5.02 -5.50 15.51
CA GLU A 176 4.08 -5.35 14.41
C GLU A 176 2.64 -5.33 14.91
N LEU A 177 2.26 -6.29 15.77
CA LEU A 177 0.93 -6.31 16.39
C LEU A 177 0.65 -5.07 17.25
N VAL A 178 1.62 -4.68 18.08
CA VAL A 178 1.50 -3.51 18.97
C VAL A 178 1.41 -2.21 18.17
N LEU A 179 1.95 -2.14 16.95
CA LEU A 179 1.77 -0.99 16.07
C LEU A 179 0.43 -1.04 15.33
N CYS A 180 0.06 -2.21 14.82
CA CYS A 180 -1.12 -2.43 14.00
C CYS A 180 -2.42 -2.17 14.77
N PHE A 181 -2.61 -2.80 15.94
CA PHE A 181 -3.88 -2.68 16.67
C PHE A 181 -4.22 -1.25 17.10
N PRO A 182 -3.32 -0.47 17.73
CA PRO A 182 -3.59 0.91 18.07
C PRO A 182 -3.78 1.80 16.84
N THR A 183 -3.07 1.54 15.74
CA THR A 183 -3.27 2.27 14.48
C THR A 183 -4.68 2.06 13.93
N LEU A 184 -5.16 0.81 13.92
CA LEU A 184 -6.52 0.48 13.47
C LEU A 184 -7.56 1.13 14.39
N MET A 185 -7.36 1.08 15.71
CA MET A 185 -8.23 1.73 16.70
C MET A 185 -8.27 3.25 16.51
N LEU A 186 -7.12 3.90 16.38
CA LEU A 186 -7.03 5.35 16.15
C LEU A 186 -7.71 5.74 14.84
N SER A 187 -7.48 4.97 13.78
CA SER A 187 -8.13 5.18 12.49
C SER A 187 -9.64 5.09 12.64
N PHE A 188 -10.15 4.08 13.32
CA PHE A 188 -11.57 3.93 13.63
C PHE A 188 -12.15 5.12 14.41
N CYS A 189 -11.49 5.55 15.49
CA CYS A 189 -11.90 6.73 16.26
C CYS A 189 -11.89 8.00 15.39
N SER A 190 -10.87 8.17 14.54
CA SER A 190 -10.79 9.30 13.62
C SER A 190 -11.97 9.37 12.66
N TYR A 191 -12.49 8.21 12.22
CA TYR A 191 -13.65 8.14 11.34
C TYR A 191 -14.92 8.65 12.03
N ILE A 192 -15.19 8.16 13.26
CA ILE A 192 -16.33 8.64 14.07
C ILE A 192 -16.27 10.16 14.22
N LEU A 193 -15.09 10.70 14.55
CA LEU A 193 -14.88 12.13 14.75
C LEU A 193 -15.05 12.94 13.46
N ILE A 194 -14.55 12.46 12.33
CA ILE A 194 -14.72 13.13 11.02
C ILE A 194 -16.20 13.15 10.62
N ILE A 195 -16.92 12.03 10.76
CA ILE A 195 -18.37 11.96 10.49
C ILE A 195 -19.11 12.97 11.36
N TYR A 196 -18.79 13.02 12.65
CA TYR A 196 -19.38 13.97 13.58
C TYR A 196 -19.11 15.43 13.16
N SER A 197 -17.87 15.75 12.77
CA SER A 197 -17.50 17.10 12.28
C SER A 197 -18.27 17.48 11.01
N VAL A 198 -18.40 16.54 10.07
CA VAL A 198 -19.17 16.72 8.83
C VAL A 198 -20.66 16.94 9.14
N TYR A 199 -21.25 16.12 10.02
CA TYR A 199 -22.64 16.27 10.43
C TYR A 199 -22.90 17.62 11.11
N LYS A 200 -22.00 18.05 12.00
CA LYS A 200 -22.07 19.36 12.66
C LYS A 200 -21.97 20.50 11.65
N LYS A 201 -21.03 20.45 10.70
CA LYS A 201 -20.91 21.45 9.62
C LYS A 201 -22.17 21.53 8.77
N ARG A 202 -22.78 20.40 8.42
CA ARG A 202 -24.02 20.33 7.62
C ARG A 202 -25.21 20.98 8.33
N ARG A 203 -25.30 20.83 9.65
CA ARG A 203 -26.37 21.48 10.45
C ARG A 203 -26.23 23.02 10.46
N VAL A 204 -25.00 23.52 10.36
CA VAL A 204 -24.71 24.97 10.43
C VAL A 204 -24.73 25.64 9.05
N SER A 205 -24.33 24.95 7.98
CA SER A 205 -24.31 25.53 6.62
C SER A 205 -24.60 24.47 5.54
N PRO A 206 -25.83 24.43 4.99
CA PRO A 206 -26.23 23.47 3.95
C PRO A 206 -25.57 23.68 2.58
N THR A 207 -24.96 24.85 2.33
CA THR A 207 -24.50 25.28 0.99
C THR A 207 -23.09 24.79 0.61
N LEU A 208 -22.33 24.16 1.52
CA LEU A 208 -20.95 23.69 1.30
C LEU A 208 -20.83 22.27 0.66
N SER A 209 -21.65 21.94 -0.34
CA SER A 209 -21.82 20.55 -0.81
C SER A 209 -20.59 19.93 -1.50
N SER A 210 -19.72 20.71 -2.14
CA SER A 210 -18.58 20.21 -2.93
C SER A 210 -17.39 19.75 -2.09
N SER A 211 -17.00 20.54 -1.07
CA SER A 211 -15.95 20.17 -0.11
C SER A 211 -16.33 18.91 0.68
N LEU A 212 -17.61 18.77 1.00
CA LEU A 212 -18.15 17.67 1.79
C LEU A 212 -18.13 16.35 1.02
N ARG A 213 -18.38 16.35 -0.30
CA ARG A 213 -18.26 15.15 -1.15
C ARG A 213 -16.83 14.63 -1.22
N ILE A 214 -15.84 15.52 -1.29
CA ILE A 214 -14.42 15.14 -1.27
C ILE A 214 -14.05 14.55 0.10
N GLU A 215 -14.45 15.20 1.19
CA GLU A 215 -14.23 14.68 2.56
C GLU A 215 -14.88 13.30 2.76
N ILE A 216 -16.11 13.10 2.28
CA ILE A 216 -16.80 11.80 2.35
C ILE A 216 -16.10 10.73 1.49
N GLY A 217 -15.68 11.05 0.27
CA GLY A 217 -14.99 10.08 -0.59
C GLY A 217 -13.69 9.59 0.05
N ILE A 218 -12.90 10.52 0.58
CA ILE A 218 -11.67 10.24 1.32
C ILE A 218 -11.92 9.43 2.60
N LEU A 219 -13.06 9.64 3.25
CA LEU A 219 -13.49 8.87 4.41
C LEU A 219 -13.87 7.44 4.02
N ILE A 220 -14.69 7.26 2.99
CA ILE A 220 -15.11 5.94 2.49
C ILE A 220 -13.88 5.10 2.10
N GLN A 221 -12.94 5.69 1.37
CA GLN A 221 -11.68 5.01 1.02
C GLN A 221 -10.96 4.52 2.28
N ALA A 222 -10.78 5.39 3.26
CA ALA A 222 -10.04 5.07 4.48
C ALA A 222 -10.75 4.00 5.32
N THR A 223 -12.09 4.05 5.43
CA THR A 223 -12.87 3.02 6.12
C THR A 223 -12.71 1.66 5.48
N ILE A 224 -12.90 1.56 4.15
CA ILE A 224 -12.78 0.27 3.44
C ILE A 224 -11.36 -0.28 3.60
N LEU A 225 -10.34 0.58 3.46
CA LEU A 225 -8.94 0.18 3.56
C LEU A 225 -8.58 -0.31 4.97
N THR A 226 -8.98 0.42 6.02
CA THR A 226 -8.76 0.01 7.41
C THR A 226 -9.50 -1.27 7.76
N THR A 227 -10.77 -1.42 7.33
CA THR A 227 -11.52 -2.66 7.55
C THR A 227 -10.84 -3.84 6.86
N TYR A 228 -10.38 -3.66 5.62
CA TYR A 228 -9.64 -4.70 4.90
C TYR A 228 -8.38 -5.13 5.64
N MET A 229 -7.59 -4.18 6.13
CA MET A 229 -6.36 -4.46 6.90
C MET A 229 -6.64 -5.14 8.22
N ALA A 230 -7.67 -4.71 8.94
CA ALA A 230 -8.07 -5.33 10.19
C ALA A 230 -8.46 -6.81 9.97
N ILE A 231 -9.23 -7.08 8.92
CA ILE A 231 -9.61 -8.45 8.53
C ILE A 231 -8.36 -9.26 8.15
N LEU A 232 -7.48 -8.70 7.32
CA LEU A 232 -6.27 -9.37 6.87
C LEU A 232 -5.36 -9.75 8.05
N ILE A 233 -5.07 -8.81 8.96
CA ILE A 233 -4.23 -9.07 10.14
C ILE A 233 -4.90 -10.09 11.07
N THR A 234 -6.21 -9.99 11.28
CA THR A 234 -6.95 -10.92 12.16
C THR A 234 -6.85 -12.34 11.63
N PHE A 235 -7.10 -12.54 10.33
CA PHE A 235 -6.99 -13.87 9.75
C PHE A 235 -5.54 -14.34 9.67
N TRP A 236 -4.57 -13.46 9.39
CA TRP A 236 -3.16 -13.82 9.33
C TRP A 236 -2.65 -14.33 10.68
N HIS A 237 -2.98 -13.64 11.77
CA HIS A 237 -2.54 -14.02 13.12
C HIS A 237 -3.27 -15.24 13.68
N ASN A 238 -4.51 -15.49 13.25
CA ASN A 238 -5.26 -16.69 13.65
C ASN A 238 -5.21 -17.80 12.58
N ALA A 239 -4.29 -17.70 11.61
CA ALA A 239 -4.28 -18.59 10.46
C ALA A 239 -4.11 -20.05 10.85
N GLU A 240 -3.14 -20.33 11.73
CA GLU A 240 -2.82 -21.69 12.19
C GLU A 240 -3.94 -22.33 13.04
N SER A 241 -4.71 -21.51 13.77
CA SER A 241 -5.79 -21.99 14.63
C SER A 241 -7.11 -22.17 13.87
N TRP A 242 -7.35 -21.34 12.84
CA TRP A 242 -8.63 -21.33 12.11
C TRP A 242 -8.61 -22.12 10.81
N PHE A 243 -7.45 -22.30 10.19
CA PHE A 243 -7.33 -22.94 8.89
C PHE A 243 -6.30 -24.05 8.85
N LYS A 244 -6.48 -24.99 7.91
CA LYS A 244 -5.44 -25.94 7.56
C LYS A 244 -4.38 -25.22 6.72
N MET A 245 -3.14 -25.22 7.19
CA MET A 245 -2.01 -24.53 6.55
C MET A 245 -1.51 -25.27 5.31
N THR A 246 -2.29 -25.18 4.23
CA THR A 246 -1.92 -25.69 2.89
C THR A 246 -1.27 -24.59 2.06
N ASN A 247 -0.55 -24.96 0.99
CA ASN A 247 -0.04 -24.01 0.01
C ASN A 247 -1.12 -23.06 -0.51
N PHE A 248 -2.32 -23.56 -0.78
CA PHE A 248 -3.47 -22.74 -1.18
C PHE A 248 -3.88 -21.71 -0.11
N THR A 249 -3.97 -22.11 1.17
CA THR A 249 -4.31 -21.21 2.28
C THR A 249 -3.26 -20.11 2.42
N LEU A 250 -1.98 -20.51 2.45
CA LEU A 250 -0.82 -19.64 2.48
C LEU A 250 -0.79 -18.68 1.29
N ALA A 251 -1.10 -19.19 0.10
CA ALA A 251 -1.13 -18.40 -1.11
C ALA A 251 -2.27 -17.38 -1.10
N SER A 252 -3.42 -17.73 -0.52
CA SER A 252 -4.60 -16.87 -0.39
C SER A 252 -4.31 -15.67 0.50
N PHE A 253 -3.57 -15.87 1.60
CA PHE A 253 -3.14 -14.79 2.49
C PHE A 253 -2.23 -13.80 1.78
N ASN A 254 -1.19 -14.28 1.11
CA ASN A 254 -0.30 -13.41 0.35
C ASN A 254 -1.00 -12.75 -0.85
N CYS A 255 -1.93 -13.44 -1.52
CA CYS A 255 -2.80 -12.83 -2.53
C CYS A 255 -3.62 -11.67 -1.95
N ALA A 256 -4.23 -11.84 -0.78
CA ALA A 256 -4.97 -10.78 -0.11
C ALA A 256 -4.05 -9.59 0.20
N TRP A 257 -2.81 -9.84 0.61
CA TRP A 257 -1.82 -8.77 0.79
C TRP A 257 -1.50 -8.06 -0.54
N ILE A 258 -1.28 -8.77 -1.64
CA ILE A 258 -1.07 -8.16 -2.96
C ILE A 258 -2.29 -7.32 -3.40
N LEU A 259 -3.49 -7.84 -3.18
CA LEU A 259 -4.75 -7.19 -3.55
C LEU A 259 -5.03 -5.93 -2.73
N PHE A 260 -4.41 -5.77 -1.55
CA PHE A 260 -4.48 -4.54 -0.78
C PHE A 260 -4.06 -3.31 -1.61
N SER A 261 -2.93 -3.41 -2.33
CA SER A 261 -2.43 -2.32 -3.18
C SER A 261 -3.38 -2.01 -4.35
N HIS A 262 -4.07 -3.02 -4.89
CA HIS A 262 -5.09 -2.84 -5.93
C HIS A 262 -6.32 -2.14 -5.38
N LEU A 263 -6.77 -2.56 -4.20
CA LEU A 263 -7.92 -1.95 -3.53
C LEU A 263 -7.65 -0.48 -3.21
N ASN A 264 -6.46 -0.14 -2.70
CA ASN A 264 -6.11 1.24 -2.40
C ASN A 264 -6.15 2.13 -3.65
N SER A 265 -5.49 1.71 -4.74
CA SER A 265 -5.47 2.45 -6.00
C SER A 265 -6.86 2.59 -6.62
N PHE A 266 -7.65 1.52 -6.64
CA PHE A 266 -9.03 1.54 -7.12
C PHE A 266 -9.90 2.51 -6.31
N LEU A 267 -9.85 2.45 -4.98
CA LEU A 267 -10.63 3.35 -4.12
C LEU A 267 -10.21 4.80 -4.30
N LEU A 268 -8.91 5.08 -4.47
CA LEU A 268 -8.43 6.42 -4.71
C LEU A 268 -8.99 6.99 -6.03
N ILE A 269 -9.00 6.19 -7.10
CA ILE A 269 -9.57 6.60 -8.39
C ILE A 269 -11.09 6.76 -8.31
N ALA A 270 -11.78 5.84 -7.63
CA ALA A 270 -13.24 5.83 -7.54
C ALA A 270 -13.79 7.01 -6.71
N THR A 271 -13.16 7.27 -5.55
CA THR A 271 -13.63 8.26 -4.57
C THR A 271 -13.08 9.66 -4.80
N ASN A 272 -11.90 9.79 -5.42
CA ASN A 272 -11.25 11.08 -5.60
C ASN A 272 -11.50 11.66 -7.01
N GLN A 273 -12.51 12.53 -7.12
CA GLN A 273 -12.82 13.22 -8.37
C GLN A 273 -11.64 14.04 -8.91
N GLY A 274 -10.80 14.60 -8.04
CA GLY A 274 -9.62 15.38 -8.45
C GLY A 274 -8.58 14.54 -9.19
N VAL A 275 -8.27 13.35 -8.65
CA VAL A 275 -7.37 12.37 -9.26
C VAL A 275 -7.99 11.79 -10.53
N ARG A 276 -9.24 11.34 -10.47
CA ARG A 276 -9.97 10.77 -11.62
C ARG A 276 -9.99 11.70 -12.81
N ASN A 277 -10.31 12.98 -12.60
CA ASN A 277 -10.39 13.96 -13.68
C ASN A 277 -9.01 14.19 -14.34
N GLN A 278 -7.91 14.06 -13.61
CA GLN A 278 -6.56 14.20 -14.17
C GLN A 278 -6.10 12.97 -14.93
N ILE A 279 -6.44 11.78 -14.43
CA ILE A 279 -6.21 10.54 -15.14
C ILE A 279 -6.98 10.57 -16.48
N LEU A 280 -8.27 10.92 -16.46
CA LEU A 280 -9.08 11.06 -17.68
C LEU A 280 -8.51 12.11 -18.65
N LYS A 281 -8.03 13.26 -18.16
CA LYS A 281 -7.36 14.27 -19.00
C LYS A 281 -6.10 13.73 -19.68
N SER A 282 -5.34 12.87 -19.01
CA SER A 282 -4.13 12.26 -19.58
C SER A 282 -4.49 11.35 -20.75
N PHE A 283 -5.57 10.57 -20.64
CA PHE A 283 -6.10 9.77 -21.74
C PHE A 283 -6.65 10.62 -22.89
N CYS A 284 -7.44 11.67 -22.61
CA CYS A 284 -7.99 12.54 -23.66
C CYS A 284 -6.93 13.38 -24.40
N LYS A 285 -5.82 13.74 -23.73
CA LYS A 285 -4.69 14.40 -24.40
C LYS A 285 -3.94 13.44 -25.33
N SER A 286 -3.80 12.17 -24.92
CA SER A 286 -3.19 11.13 -25.75
C SER A 286 -3.93 10.94 -27.08
N GLU A 287 -5.27 11.00 -27.07
CA GLU A 287 -6.09 10.92 -28.29
C GLU A 287 -5.96 12.15 -29.20
N ARG A 288 -5.77 13.35 -28.65
CA ARG A 288 -5.55 14.55 -29.48
C ARG A 288 -4.16 14.59 -30.12
N SER A 289 -3.15 13.99 -29.49
CA SER A 289 -1.80 13.89 -30.08
C SER A 289 -1.69 12.83 -31.18
N SER A 290 -2.54 11.79 -31.18
CA SER A 290 -2.53 10.76 -32.24
C SER A 290 -3.30 11.17 -33.51
N ILE A 291 -4.13 12.21 -33.46
CA ILE A 291 -4.88 12.73 -34.62
C ILE A 291 -4.09 13.80 -35.39
N LEU A 292 -3.05 14.40 -34.80
CA LEU A 292 -2.13 15.32 -35.48
C LEU A 292 -0.89 14.57 -36.02
N ALA A 293 -1.10 13.65 -36.96
CA ALA A 293 -0.04 13.27 -37.89
C ALA A 293 0.15 14.42 -38.91
N PRO A 294 1.39 14.76 -39.31
CA PRO A 294 1.60 15.88 -40.22
C PRO A 294 1.02 15.56 -41.60
N LEU A 295 0.17 16.45 -42.11
CA LEU A 295 -0.22 16.49 -43.52
C LEU A 295 1.06 16.52 -44.38
N PRO A 296 1.17 15.69 -45.42
CA PRO A 296 2.32 15.74 -46.31
C PRO A 296 2.34 17.10 -47.00
N HIS A 297 3.51 17.74 -46.97
CA HIS A 297 3.85 18.92 -47.75
C HIS A 297 3.42 18.73 -49.21
N VAL A 298 2.41 19.48 -49.65
CA VAL A 298 2.16 19.70 -51.07
C VAL A 298 3.24 20.65 -51.54
N SER A 299 4.09 20.14 -52.43
CA SER A 299 4.99 20.93 -53.26
C SER A 299 4.35 21.10 -54.64
N SER A 300 4.65 22.26 -55.25
CA SER A 300 4.19 22.80 -56.54
C SER A 300 2.78 23.40 -56.59
#